data_AF-A0A6P6FQZ5-F1
#
_entry.id   AF-A0A6P6FQZ5-F1
#
_cell.length_a   1.000
_cell.length_b   1.000
_cell.length_c   1.000
_cell.angle_alpha   90.00
_cell.angle_beta   90.00
_cell.angle_gamma   90.00
#
_symmetry.space_group_name_H-M   'P 1'
#
loop_
_entity.id
_entity.type
_entity.pdbx_description
1 polymer ?
#
loop_
_entity_poly.entity_id
_entity_poly.type
_entity_poly.pdbx_seq_one_letter_code
_entity_poly.pdbx_strand_id
1 'polypeptide(L)'
;MVRPLHEFDTSSIADLLPDIPLWMKQPDYDRLDWLNKSIYHMWPYLDKAICNAIRSSLEPIFGEYIGKYLLKSIEFEILSLGTLPPTIQGMKVHETNENEVAFEPMLRWAGNPNIILVVKLLALRIKIQLIDIQIFAAPRIILKPLVPTIPCFASIVVSLMEKPYVDFGLKVLGGDIMAIPGLYQFVQVLLFLTLMF
;
A
#
# COMPACT_ATOMS: atom_id res chain seq x y z
N MET A 1 5.28 29.95 -11.90
CA MET A 1 6.58 30.62 -12.14
C MET A 1 7.65 29.56 -12.06
N VAL A 2 8.34 29.25 -13.16
CA VAL A 2 9.50 28.35 -13.17
C VAL A 2 10.72 29.24 -12.94
N ARG A 3 11.42 29.09 -11.80
CA ARG A 3 12.65 29.83 -11.51
C ARG A 3 13.86 29.09 -12.10
N PRO A 4 14.83 29.81 -12.69
CA PRO A 4 16.03 29.21 -13.28
C PRO A 4 16.94 28.60 -12.20
N LEU A 5 17.58 27.47 -12.52
CA LEU A 5 18.38 26.64 -11.61
C LEU A 5 19.54 27.37 -10.90
N HIS A 6 20.02 28.49 -11.43
CA HIS A 6 21.13 29.25 -10.84
C HIS A 6 20.73 30.09 -9.60
N GLU A 7 19.43 30.20 -9.30
CA GLU A 7 18.90 30.97 -8.15
C GLU A 7 18.71 30.13 -6.89
N PHE A 8 18.99 28.82 -6.93
CA PHE A 8 18.81 27.94 -5.78
C PHE A 8 20.09 27.88 -4.93
N ASP A 9 19.95 28.34 -3.68
CA ASP A 9 20.99 28.25 -2.65
C ASP A 9 21.26 26.78 -2.30
N THR A 10 22.50 26.43 -1.90
CA THR A 10 22.90 25.02 -1.69
C THR A 10 22.06 24.31 -0.62
N SER A 11 21.56 25.05 0.36
CA SER A 11 20.60 24.57 1.38
C SER A 11 19.22 24.24 0.79
N SER A 12 18.69 25.09 -0.09
CA SER A 12 17.40 24.85 -0.76
C SER A 12 17.45 23.67 -1.74
N ILE A 13 18.61 23.39 -2.35
CA ILE A 13 18.81 22.17 -3.15
C ILE A 13 18.86 20.93 -2.26
N ALA A 14 19.45 21.02 -1.06
CA ALA A 14 19.47 19.94 -0.09
C ALA A 14 18.06 19.61 0.45
N ASP A 15 17.18 20.61 0.57
CA ASP A 15 15.80 20.41 1.00
C ASP A 15 14.93 19.75 -0.08
N LEU A 16 15.25 19.94 -1.37
CA LEU A 16 14.56 19.31 -2.51
C LEU A 16 15.13 17.92 -2.85
N LEU A 17 16.31 17.60 -2.32
CA LEU A 17 17.01 16.35 -2.57
C LEU A 17 16.11 15.15 -2.25
N PRO A 18 15.35 15.04 -1.15
CA PRO A 18 14.45 13.92 -0.88
C PRO A 18 13.37 13.68 -1.96
N ASP A 19 12.87 14.74 -2.59
CA ASP A 19 11.75 14.68 -3.54
C ASP A 19 12.17 14.31 -4.98
N ILE A 20 13.46 14.35 -5.28
CA ILE A 20 13.98 13.94 -6.59
C ILE A 20 13.79 12.40 -6.75
N PRO A 21 13.26 11.93 -7.89
CA PRO A 21 13.09 10.50 -8.15
C PRO A 21 14.42 9.73 -8.06
N LEU A 22 14.39 8.50 -7.55
CA LEU A 22 15.60 7.71 -7.32
C LEU A 22 16.40 7.43 -8.59
N TRP A 23 15.77 7.23 -9.75
CA TRP A 23 16.47 7.06 -11.04
C TRP A 23 17.32 8.26 -11.46
N MET A 24 17.04 9.45 -10.93
CA MET A 24 17.85 10.65 -11.16
C MET A 24 18.98 10.78 -10.15
N LYS A 25 18.84 10.15 -8.97
CA LYS A 25 19.85 10.10 -7.91
C LYS A 25 20.80 8.92 -8.03
N GLN A 26 20.32 7.82 -8.57
CA GLN A 26 20.97 6.51 -8.61
C GLN A 26 20.80 5.94 -10.02
N PRO A 27 21.90 5.85 -10.79
CA PRO A 27 21.85 5.41 -12.19
C PRO A 27 21.42 3.95 -12.35
N ASP A 28 21.43 3.16 -11.28
CA ASP A 28 21.03 1.75 -11.26
C ASP A 28 19.50 1.52 -11.33
N TYR A 29 18.70 2.60 -11.25
CA TYR A 29 17.25 2.51 -11.29
C TYR A 29 16.71 2.85 -12.67
N ASP A 30 16.04 1.89 -13.28
CA ASP A 30 15.35 2.09 -14.55
C ASP A 30 13.96 2.69 -14.34
N ARG A 31 13.58 3.61 -15.24
CA ARG A 31 12.21 4.13 -15.32
C ARG A 31 11.29 3.12 -15.97
N LEU A 32 10.11 2.95 -15.39
CA LEU A 32 9.11 1.96 -15.82
C LEU A 32 7.81 2.65 -16.27
N ASP A 33 7.91 3.64 -17.14
CA ASP A 33 6.76 4.43 -17.60
C ASP A 33 5.69 3.56 -18.28
N TRP A 34 6.10 2.54 -19.04
CA TRP A 34 5.19 1.60 -19.68
C TRP A 34 4.40 0.77 -18.66
N LEU A 35 5.02 0.41 -17.53
CA LEU A 35 4.39 -0.38 -16.48
C LEU A 35 3.41 0.50 -15.69
N ASN A 36 3.81 1.73 -15.36
CA ASN A 36 2.92 2.72 -14.75
C ASN A 36 1.68 2.98 -15.62
N LYS A 37 1.86 3.14 -16.94
CA LYS A 37 0.74 3.27 -17.88
C LYS A 37 -0.16 2.04 -17.90
N SER A 38 0.43 0.85 -17.85
CA SER A 38 -0.33 -0.40 -17.80
C SER A 38 -1.14 -0.52 -16.50
N ILE A 39 -0.54 -0.24 -15.35
CA ILE A 39 -1.21 -0.22 -14.04
C ILE A 39 -2.37 0.78 -14.06
N TYR A 40 -2.16 1.97 -14.61
CA TYR A 40 -3.20 2.98 -14.73
C TYR A 40 -4.42 2.48 -15.51
N HIS A 41 -4.21 1.82 -16.66
CA HIS A 41 -5.30 1.26 -17.45
C HIS A 41 -6.01 0.08 -16.76
N MET A 42 -5.28 -0.73 -16.00
CA MET A 42 -5.83 -1.87 -15.27
C MET A 42 -6.48 -1.48 -13.94
N TRP A 43 -6.21 -0.29 -13.41
CA TRP A 43 -6.58 0.11 -12.05
C TRP A 43 -8.06 -0.09 -11.70
N PRO A 44 -9.04 0.25 -12.55
CA PRO A 44 -10.46 0.02 -12.21
C PRO A 44 -10.83 -1.45 -12.00
N TYR A 45 -10.06 -2.37 -12.58
CA TYR A 45 -10.24 -3.81 -12.40
C TYR A 45 -9.45 -4.31 -11.18
N LEU A 46 -8.24 -3.78 -10.98
CA LEU A 46 -7.42 -4.06 -9.80
C LEU A 46 -8.12 -3.61 -8.51
N ASP A 47 -8.70 -2.41 -8.48
CA ASP A 47 -9.50 -1.91 -7.36
C ASP A 47 -10.55 -2.94 -6.94
N LYS A 48 -11.38 -3.40 -7.89
CA LYS A 48 -12.41 -4.41 -7.62
C LYS A 48 -11.84 -5.74 -7.13
N ALA A 49 -10.79 -6.24 -7.77
CA ALA A 49 -10.17 -7.51 -7.40
C ALA A 49 -9.57 -7.45 -5.99
N ILE A 50 -8.84 -6.38 -5.68
CA ILE A 50 -8.21 -6.17 -4.38
C ILE A 50 -9.28 -5.94 -3.31
N CYS A 51 -10.32 -5.14 -3.58
CA CYS A 51 -11.43 -4.96 -2.64
C CYS A 51 -12.14 -6.28 -2.31
N ASN A 52 -12.33 -7.16 -3.30
CA ASN A 52 -12.88 -8.49 -3.07
C ASN A 52 -11.95 -9.35 -2.21
N ALA A 53 -10.64 -9.35 -2.50
CA ALA A 53 -9.66 -10.06 -1.69
C ALA A 53 -9.64 -9.55 -0.23
N ILE A 54 -9.64 -8.22 -0.04
CA ILE A 54 -9.74 -7.57 1.27
C ILE A 54 -11.00 -8.05 2.01
N ARG A 55 -12.18 -8.06 1.37
CA ARG A 55 -13.40 -8.61 2.00
C ARG A 55 -13.22 -10.06 2.41
N SER A 56 -12.79 -10.92 1.49
CA SER A 56 -12.64 -12.35 1.75
C SER A 56 -11.64 -12.65 2.86
N SER A 57 -10.59 -11.85 3.00
CA SER A 57 -9.60 -12.00 4.07
C SER A 57 -10.09 -11.46 5.42
N LEU A 58 -10.87 -10.37 5.42
CA LEU A 58 -11.21 -9.66 6.65
C LEU A 58 -12.56 -10.03 7.25
N GLU A 59 -13.56 -10.39 6.44
CA GLU A 59 -14.88 -10.81 6.95
C GLU A 59 -14.79 -11.99 7.94
N PRO A 60 -13.96 -13.04 7.70
CA PRO A 60 -13.76 -14.10 8.69
C PRO A 60 -13.18 -13.57 10.01
N ILE A 61 -12.18 -12.69 9.92
CA ILE A 61 -11.55 -12.06 11.08
C ILE A 61 -12.57 -11.24 11.86
N PHE A 62 -13.41 -10.45 11.18
CA PHE A 62 -14.47 -9.68 11.82
C PHE A 62 -15.43 -10.61 12.58
N GLY A 63 -15.78 -11.75 11.97
CA GLY A 63 -16.59 -12.80 12.58
C GLY A 63 -16.08 -13.28 13.94
N GLU A 64 -14.77 -13.38 14.12
CA GLU A 64 -14.15 -13.81 15.40
C GLU A 64 -14.38 -12.81 16.55
N TYR A 65 -14.66 -11.55 16.24
CA TYR A 65 -14.94 -10.51 17.24
C TYR A 65 -16.43 -10.32 17.50
N ILE A 66 -17.31 -10.74 16.58
CA ILE A 66 -18.76 -10.65 16.77
C ILE A 66 -19.18 -11.45 18.01
N GLY A 67 -19.99 -10.84 18.87
CA GLY A 67 -20.42 -11.41 20.16
C GLY A 67 -19.45 -11.13 21.32
N LYS A 68 -18.22 -10.68 21.05
CA LYS A 68 -17.30 -10.16 22.08
C LYS A 68 -17.57 -8.67 22.29
N TYR A 69 -17.39 -8.17 23.52
CA TYR A 69 -17.47 -6.74 23.84
C TYR A 69 -18.74 -6.02 23.34
N LEU A 70 -19.90 -6.70 23.30
CA LEU A 70 -21.20 -6.16 22.84
C LEU A 70 -21.28 -5.81 21.35
N LEU A 71 -20.32 -6.29 20.55
CA LEU A 71 -20.26 -6.12 19.11
C LEU A 71 -21.27 -7.01 18.39
N LYS A 72 -22.16 -6.41 17.62
CA LYS A 72 -23.18 -7.12 16.82
C LYS A 72 -22.73 -7.41 15.40
N SER A 73 -22.02 -6.48 14.75
CA SER A 73 -21.53 -6.64 13.37
C SER A 73 -20.44 -5.63 13.05
N ILE A 74 -19.50 -6.03 12.18
CA ILE A 74 -18.57 -5.15 11.47
C ILE A 74 -18.75 -5.44 9.98
N GLU A 75 -19.07 -4.42 9.19
CA GLU A 75 -19.38 -4.58 7.76
C GLU A 75 -18.74 -3.46 6.94
N PHE A 76 -18.28 -3.77 5.73
CA PHE A 76 -17.90 -2.76 4.74
C PHE A 76 -19.16 -2.15 4.09
N GLU A 77 -19.47 -0.90 4.41
CA GLU A 77 -20.51 -0.13 3.70
C GLU A 77 -19.98 0.38 2.36
N ILE A 78 -18.75 0.89 2.35
CA ILE A 78 -18.03 1.26 1.12
C ILE A 78 -16.62 0.68 1.22
N LEU A 79 -16.13 0.10 0.13
CA LEU A 79 -14.76 -0.37 0.01
C LEU A 79 -14.28 -0.06 -1.41
N SER A 80 -13.49 1.00 -1.54
CA SER A 80 -12.79 1.36 -2.76
C SER A 80 -11.43 1.96 -2.41
N LEU A 81 -10.41 1.57 -3.17
CA LEU A 81 -9.05 2.12 -3.10
C LEU A 81 -8.94 3.47 -3.82
N GLY A 82 -10.00 3.90 -4.50
CA GLY A 82 -10.07 5.19 -5.19
C GLY A 82 -9.63 5.12 -6.64
N THR A 83 -9.42 6.29 -7.24
CA THR A 83 -9.14 6.45 -8.67
C THR A 83 -7.66 6.61 -8.99
N LEU A 84 -6.83 6.80 -7.97
CA LEU A 84 -5.40 7.05 -8.10
C LEU A 84 -4.62 5.74 -7.88
N PRO A 85 -4.01 5.16 -8.93
CA PRO A 85 -3.22 3.95 -8.79
C PRO A 85 -1.87 4.20 -8.10
N PRO A 86 -1.24 3.14 -7.57
CA PRO A 86 0.16 3.19 -7.18
C PRO A 86 1.07 3.40 -8.39
N THR A 87 2.26 3.91 -8.12
CA THR A 87 3.31 4.19 -9.10
C THR A 87 4.59 3.48 -8.71
N ILE A 88 5.33 2.99 -9.69
CA ILE A 88 6.67 2.48 -9.53
C ILE A 88 7.61 3.61 -9.94
N GLN A 89 8.34 4.14 -8.96
CA GLN A 89 9.26 5.27 -9.16
C GLN A 89 10.51 4.85 -9.94
N GLY A 90 10.91 3.60 -9.80
CA GLY A 90 11.98 2.97 -10.55
C GLY A 90 12.14 1.53 -10.09
N MET A 91 12.95 0.76 -10.80
CA MET A 91 13.29 -0.60 -10.41
C MET A 91 14.77 -0.84 -10.62
N LYS A 92 15.40 -1.46 -9.62
CA LYS A 92 16.72 -2.04 -9.76
C LYS A 92 16.59 -3.52 -10.05
N VAL A 93 17.35 -4.01 -11.01
CA VAL A 93 17.44 -5.43 -11.36
C VAL A 93 18.89 -5.85 -11.21
N HIS A 94 19.13 -6.96 -10.52
CA HIS A 94 20.46 -7.54 -10.45
C HIS A 94 20.40 -9.06 -10.52
N GLU A 95 21.33 -9.61 -11.29
CA GLU A 95 21.64 -11.03 -11.31
C GLU A 95 22.58 -11.34 -10.14
N THR A 96 22.32 -12.43 -9.43
CA THR A 96 23.21 -12.91 -8.38
C THR A 96 24.10 -14.03 -8.92
N ASN A 97 25.20 -14.32 -8.22
CA ASN A 97 26.09 -15.43 -8.57
C ASN A 97 25.45 -16.82 -8.38
N GLU A 98 24.19 -16.89 -7.93
CA GLU A 98 23.50 -18.11 -7.48
C GLU A 98 22.38 -18.57 -8.45
N ASN A 99 22.42 -18.16 -9.72
CA ASN A 99 21.31 -18.38 -10.68
C ASN A 99 19.98 -17.82 -10.15
N GLU A 100 19.99 -16.58 -9.69
CA GLU A 100 18.79 -15.87 -9.23
C GLU A 100 18.74 -14.49 -9.89
N VAL A 101 17.51 -14.01 -10.12
CA VAL A 101 17.27 -12.62 -10.51
C VAL A 101 16.47 -11.94 -9.42
N ALA A 102 16.95 -10.80 -8.95
CA ALA A 102 16.26 -9.96 -7.99
C ALA A 102 15.74 -8.68 -8.65
N PHE A 103 14.49 -8.37 -8.36
CA PHE A 103 13.79 -7.14 -8.75
C PHE A 103 13.47 -6.32 -7.51
N GLU A 104 13.83 -5.05 -7.51
CA GLU A 104 13.63 -4.12 -6.40
C GLU A 104 12.87 -2.88 -6.89
N PRO A 105 11.55 -2.98 -7.12
CA PRO A 105 10.75 -1.83 -7.47
C PRO A 105 10.55 -0.91 -6.25
N MET A 106 10.62 0.39 -6.49
CA MET A 106 10.25 1.41 -5.49
C MET A 106 8.79 1.82 -5.69
N LEU A 107 7.90 1.28 -4.85
CA LEU A 107 6.47 1.54 -4.90
C LEU A 107 6.11 2.81 -4.11
N ARG A 108 5.34 3.69 -4.73
CA ARG A 108 4.67 4.80 -4.05
C ARG A 108 3.21 4.86 -4.42
N TRP A 109 2.34 4.95 -3.43
CA TRP A 109 0.92 5.15 -3.59
C TRP A 109 0.46 6.31 -2.72
N ALA A 110 -0.18 7.30 -3.32
CA ALA A 110 -0.91 8.34 -2.62
C ALA A 110 -2.33 8.29 -3.18
N GLY A 111 -3.15 7.47 -2.56
CA GLY A 111 -4.49 7.12 -3.01
C GLY A 111 -5.56 8.02 -2.39
N ASN A 112 -6.71 8.09 -3.06
CA ASN A 112 -7.93 8.71 -2.56
C ASN A 112 -9.00 7.64 -2.24
N PRO A 113 -8.72 6.70 -1.31
CA PRO A 113 -9.66 5.63 -1.00
C PRO A 113 -10.91 6.18 -0.33
N ASN A 114 -12.00 5.43 -0.48
CA ASN A 114 -13.21 5.64 0.29
C ASN A 114 -13.61 4.31 0.90
N ILE A 115 -13.12 4.08 2.12
CA ILE A 115 -13.40 2.85 2.86
C ILE A 115 -14.22 3.24 4.08
N ILE A 116 -15.46 2.78 4.14
CA ILE A 116 -16.37 3.02 5.26
C ILE A 116 -16.70 1.66 5.89
N LEU A 117 -16.26 1.51 7.13
CA LEU A 117 -16.62 0.42 8.02
C LEU A 117 -17.77 0.85 8.91
N VAL A 118 -18.79 0.00 9.00
CA VAL A 118 -19.92 0.17 9.93
C VAL A 118 -19.76 -0.83 11.06
N VAL A 119 -19.61 -0.30 12.27
CA VAL A 119 -19.52 -1.08 13.50
C VAL A 119 -20.83 -0.88 14.27
N LYS A 120 -21.55 -1.97 14.53
CA LYS A 120 -22.79 -1.95 15.33
C LYS A 120 -22.50 -2.49 16.73
N LEU A 121 -22.65 -1.64 17.75
CA LEU A 121 -22.47 -1.94 19.16
C LEU A 121 -23.82 -1.77 19.87
N LEU A 122 -24.45 -2.84 20.33
CA LEU A 122 -25.81 -2.80 20.90
C LEU A 122 -26.83 -2.04 20.02
N ALA A 123 -27.17 -0.80 20.37
CA ALA A 123 -28.08 0.09 19.63
C ALA A 123 -27.34 1.23 18.89
N LEU A 124 -26.02 1.36 19.11
CA LEU A 124 -25.16 2.35 18.47
C LEU A 124 -24.66 1.83 17.13
N ARG A 125 -24.72 2.68 16.11
CA ARG A 125 -24.14 2.44 14.78
C ARG A 125 -23.07 3.49 14.54
N ILE A 126 -21.82 3.04 14.46
CA ILE A 126 -20.67 3.91 14.27
C ILE A 126 -20.09 3.66 12.89
N LYS A 127 -19.84 4.75 12.16
CA LYS A 127 -19.20 4.70 10.85
C LYS A 127 -17.77 5.19 10.98
N ILE A 128 -16.82 4.36 10.58
CA ILE A 128 -15.40 4.69 10.55
C ILE A 128 -15.01 4.78 9.08
N GLN A 129 -14.52 5.94 8.68
CA GLN A 129 -14.07 6.20 7.33
C GLN A 129 -12.54 6.30 7.32
N LEU A 130 -11.91 5.52 6.46
CA LEU A 130 -10.49 5.62 6.15
C LEU A 130 -10.36 6.37 4.82
N ILE A 131 -9.52 7.41 4.82
CA ILE A 131 -9.26 8.32 3.71
C ILE A 131 -7.75 8.53 3.55
N ASP A 132 -7.35 9.15 2.44
CA ASP A 132 -6.00 9.69 2.23
C ASP A 132 -4.89 8.70 2.59
N ILE A 133 -4.83 7.55 1.90
CA ILE A 133 -3.78 6.56 2.12
C ILE A 133 -2.50 6.99 1.39
N GLN A 134 -1.39 6.97 2.10
CA GLN A 134 -0.05 7.05 1.55
C GLN A 134 0.75 5.81 1.93
N ILE A 135 1.28 5.10 0.93
CA ILE A 135 2.13 3.93 1.10
C ILE A 135 3.41 4.10 0.30
N PHE A 136 4.56 3.98 0.95
CA PHE A 136 5.85 3.81 0.29
C PHE A 136 6.44 2.46 0.70
N ALA A 137 6.79 1.64 -0.29
CA ALA A 137 7.33 0.31 -0.07
C ALA A 137 8.44 0.01 -1.07
N ALA A 138 9.46 -0.71 -0.60
CA ALA A 138 10.56 -1.21 -1.43
C ALA A 138 10.63 -2.74 -1.29
N PRO A 139 9.73 -3.49 -1.96
CA PRO A 139 9.83 -4.94 -1.97
C PRO A 139 11.03 -5.39 -2.79
N ARG A 140 11.63 -6.51 -2.40
CA ARG A 140 12.58 -7.29 -3.18
C ARG A 140 11.91 -8.59 -3.58
N ILE A 141 11.87 -8.86 -4.88
CA ILE A 141 11.27 -10.05 -5.48
C ILE A 141 12.41 -10.85 -6.10
N ILE A 142 12.66 -12.06 -5.61
CA ILE A 142 13.74 -12.93 -6.07
C ILE A 142 13.12 -14.15 -6.77
N LEU A 143 13.52 -14.39 -8.01
CA LEU A 143 13.20 -15.60 -8.75
C LEU A 143 14.35 -16.60 -8.58
N LYS A 144 14.09 -17.74 -7.92
CA LYS A 144 15.14 -18.71 -7.61
C LYS A 144 14.73 -20.17 -7.40
N PRO A 145 15.66 -21.12 -7.61
CA PRO A 145 16.71 -21.02 -8.62
C PRO A 145 16.08 -20.81 -10.01
N LEU A 146 16.83 -20.18 -10.91
CA LEU A 146 16.52 -20.20 -12.33
C LEU A 146 16.71 -21.61 -12.88
N VAL A 147 15.76 -22.06 -13.71
CA VAL A 147 15.74 -23.41 -14.28
C VAL A 147 15.44 -23.34 -15.78
N PRO A 148 15.91 -24.29 -16.60
CA PRO A 148 15.69 -24.28 -18.05
C PRO A 148 14.29 -24.81 -18.45
N THR A 149 13.28 -24.59 -17.62
CA THR A 149 11.89 -25.02 -17.85
C THR A 149 10.96 -23.87 -17.52
N ILE A 150 10.03 -23.54 -18.43
CA ILE A 150 9.02 -22.48 -18.23
C ILE A 150 8.28 -22.70 -16.89
N PRO A 151 8.15 -21.67 -16.03
CA PRO A 151 8.37 -20.23 -16.26
C PRO A 151 9.80 -19.71 -16.04
N CYS A 152 10.80 -20.61 -16.05
CA CYS A 152 12.24 -20.37 -15.92
C CYS A 152 12.76 -20.13 -14.50
N PHE A 153 11.94 -20.39 -13.48
CA PHE A 153 12.32 -20.36 -12.07
C PHE A 153 11.50 -21.39 -11.27
N ALA A 154 12.03 -21.84 -10.13
CA ALA A 154 11.35 -22.82 -9.28
C ALA A 154 10.54 -22.18 -8.13
N SER A 155 10.93 -21.00 -7.66
CA SER A 155 10.23 -20.29 -6.58
C SER A 155 10.33 -18.78 -6.73
N ILE A 156 9.38 -18.08 -6.10
CA ILE A 156 9.39 -16.63 -5.94
C ILE A 156 9.52 -16.36 -4.44
N VAL A 157 10.50 -15.55 -4.06
CA VAL A 157 10.67 -15.08 -2.69
C VAL A 157 10.43 -13.57 -2.69
N VAL A 158 9.50 -13.12 -1.87
CA VAL A 158 9.19 -11.69 -1.70
C VAL A 158 9.58 -11.28 -0.29
N SER A 159 10.31 -10.17 -0.17
CA SER A 159 10.66 -9.55 1.10
C SER A 159 10.55 -8.03 1.02
N LEU A 160 10.48 -7.36 2.17
CA LEU A 160 10.57 -5.91 2.24
C LEU A 160 11.99 -5.51 2.61
N MET A 161 12.60 -4.64 1.81
CA MET A 161 13.97 -4.15 2.06
C MET A 161 14.05 -3.27 3.30
N GLU A 162 12.99 -2.52 3.54
CA GLU A 162 12.85 -1.60 4.65
C GLU A 162 11.41 -1.66 5.16
N LYS A 163 11.18 -1.16 6.38
CA LYS A 163 9.82 -1.04 6.90
C LYS A 163 9.02 -0.12 5.97
N PRO A 164 7.88 -0.56 5.43
CA PRO A 164 7.07 0.28 4.56
C PRO A 164 6.53 1.47 5.35
N TYR A 165 6.56 2.64 4.73
CA TYR A 165 5.90 3.82 5.25
C TYR A 165 4.42 3.74 4.90
N VAL A 166 3.56 3.87 5.91
CA VAL A 166 2.11 3.91 5.74
C VAL A 166 1.54 5.01 6.59
N ASP A 167 0.83 5.93 5.94
CA ASP A 167 0.06 7.00 6.56
C ASP A 167 -1.36 6.99 6.00
N PHE A 168 -2.34 7.35 6.84
CA PHE A 168 -3.74 7.33 6.46
C PHE A 168 -4.56 8.25 7.37
N GLY A 169 -5.57 8.89 6.79
CA GLY A 169 -6.58 9.62 7.54
C GLY A 169 -7.67 8.68 8.06
N LEU A 170 -8.11 8.90 9.29
CA LEU A 170 -9.23 8.17 9.89
C LEU A 170 -10.25 9.14 10.48
N LYS A 171 -11.50 9.03 10.05
CA LYS A 171 -12.64 9.84 10.51
C LYS A 171 -13.68 8.94 11.13
N VAL A 172 -14.24 9.36 12.27
CA VAL A 172 -15.43 8.72 12.84
C VAL A 172 -16.62 9.62 12.57
N LEU A 173 -17.59 9.10 11.82
CA LEU A 173 -18.79 9.82 11.43
C LEU A 173 -19.90 9.49 12.44
N GLY A 174 -20.32 10.51 13.21
CA GLY A 174 -21.47 10.41 14.12
C GLY A 174 -21.18 9.88 15.53
N GLY A 175 -19.93 9.89 16.00
CA GLY A 175 -19.56 9.53 17.38
C GLY A 175 -18.13 9.89 17.75
N ASP A 176 -17.82 9.93 19.04
CA ASP A 176 -16.49 10.22 19.58
C ASP A 176 -15.56 8.98 19.46
N ILE A 177 -14.34 9.17 18.96
CA ILE A 177 -13.30 8.12 18.78
C ILE A 177 -13.02 7.39 20.10
N MET A 178 -13.11 8.13 21.23
CA MET A 178 -12.86 7.60 22.56
C MET A 178 -13.93 6.62 23.06
N ALA A 179 -15.07 6.50 22.37
CA ALA A 179 -16.16 5.61 22.75
C ALA A 179 -16.00 4.16 22.24
N ILE A 180 -14.94 3.84 21.48
CA ILE A 180 -14.76 2.52 20.86
C ILE A 180 -13.48 1.86 21.39
N PRO A 181 -13.58 1.07 22.48
CA PRO A 181 -12.47 0.30 23.00
C PRO A 181 -11.91 -0.64 21.91
N GLY A 182 -10.60 -0.61 21.69
CA GLY A 182 -9.91 -1.54 20.79
C GLY A 182 -9.85 -1.14 19.31
N LEU A 183 -10.52 -0.05 18.88
CA LEU A 183 -10.50 0.36 17.46
C LEU A 183 -9.09 0.72 16.97
N TYR A 184 -8.31 1.42 17.81
CA TYR A 184 -6.95 1.80 17.45
C TYR A 184 -6.03 0.58 17.26
N GLN A 185 -6.15 -0.42 18.15
CA GLN A 185 -5.43 -1.69 18.04
C GLN A 185 -5.86 -2.47 16.81
N PHE A 186 -7.16 -2.48 16.49
CA PHE A 186 -7.68 -3.16 15.31
C PHE A 186 -7.16 -2.55 14.00
N VAL A 187 -7.14 -1.23 13.89
CA VAL A 187 -6.60 -0.52 12.71
C VAL A 187 -5.10 -0.78 12.56
N GLN A 188 -4.34 -0.76 13.67
CA GLN A 188 -2.93 -1.12 13.62
C GLN A 188 -2.72 -2.56 13.16
N VAL A 189 -3.42 -3.54 13.75
CA VAL A 189 -3.32 -4.96 13.38
C VAL A 189 -3.69 -5.18 11.92
N LEU A 190 -4.73 -4.48 11.42
CA LEU A 190 -5.17 -4.56 10.04
C LEU A 190 -4.08 -4.11 9.06
N LEU A 191 -3.42 -3.00 9.35
CA LEU A 191 -2.34 -2.47 8.52
C LEU A 191 -1.10 -3.37 8.57
N PHE A 192 -0.77 -3.91 9.75
CA PHE A 192 0.32 -4.86 9.89
C PHE A 192 0.06 -6.17 9.14
N LEU A 193 -1.15 -6.73 9.20
CA LEU A 193 -1.48 -7.94 8.44
C LEU A 193 -1.46 -7.70 6.93
N THR A 194 -2.00 -6.57 6.46
CA THR A 194 -2.08 -6.28 5.01
C THR A 194 -0.70 -6.01 4.38
N LEU A 195 0.29 -5.57 5.17
CA LEU A 195 1.67 -5.37 4.73
C LEU A 195 2.55 -6.64 4.85
N MET A 196 2.02 -7.71 5.44
CA MET A 196 2.71 -8.99 5.64
C MET A 196 2.25 -10.10 4.68
N PHE A 197 1.40 -9.79 3.70
CA PHE A 197 1.05 -10.67 2.59
C PHE A 197 1.53 -10.09 1.25
#